data_AF-A0A1Y2P266-F1
#
_entry.id   AF-A0A1Y2P266-F1
#
_cell.length_a   1.000
_cell.length_b   1.000
_cell.length_c   1.000
_cell.angle_alpha   90.00
_cell.angle_beta   90.00
_cell.angle_gamma   90.00
#
_symmetry.space_group_name_H-M   'P 1'
#
loop_
_entity.id
_entity.type
_entity.pdbx_description
1 polymer ?
#
loop_
_entity_poly.entity_id
_entity_poly.type
_entity_poly.pdbx_seq_one_letter_code
_entity_poly.pdbx_strand_id
1 'polypeptide(L)' 'MVTAEDIGRRVEDGAGRVGILRDVIPDYEDPAGLPGERRKRPTAFLWPEGGGREWLVPPESVKRA' A
#
# COMPACT_ATOMS: atom_id res chain seq x y z
N MET A 1 -5.36 6.21 9.13
CA MET A 1 -4.07 5.88 8.49
C MET A 1 -3.58 4.57 9.05
N VAL A 2 -3.28 3.60 8.18
CA VAL A 2 -2.71 2.31 8.58
C VAL A 2 -1.22 2.46 8.93
N THR A 3 -0.72 1.60 9.82
CA THR A 3 0.69 1.56 10.22
C THR A 3 1.26 0.16 10.04
N ALA A 4 2.55 -0.02 10.32
CA ALA A 4 3.20 -1.33 10.32
C ALA A 4 2.53 -2.34 11.30
N GLU A 5 1.82 -1.87 12.32
CA GLU A 5 1.08 -2.72 13.27
C GLU A 5 -0.16 -3.37 12.64
N ASP A 6 -0.62 -2.85 11.50
CA ASP A 6 -1.75 -3.38 10.75
C ASP A 6 -1.31 -4.41 9.69
N ILE A 7 -0.01 -4.72 9.57
CA ILE A 7 0.50 -5.73 8.62
C ILE A 7 -0.14 -7.09 8.91
N GLY A 8 -0.58 -7.77 7.86
CA GLY A 8 -1.31 -9.03 7.91
C GLY A 8 -2.82 -8.87 8.16
N ARG A 9 -3.30 -7.65 8.43
CA ARG A 9 -4.74 -7.39 8.59
C ARG A 9 -5.42 -7.09 7.27
N ARG A 10 -6.72 -7.36 7.25
CA ARG A 10 -7.62 -6.98 6.16
C ARG A 10 -7.86 -5.47 6.18
N VAL A 11 -7.72 -4.85 5.01
CA VAL A 11 -7.81 -3.40 4.81
C VAL A 11 -8.52 -3.09 3.50
N GLU A 12 -9.15 -1.92 3.44
CA GLU A 12 -9.84 -1.40 2.26
C GLU A 12 -9.18 -0.11 1.79
N ASP A 13 -8.92 0.03 0.49
CA ASP A 13 -8.39 1.26 -0.09
C ASP A 13 -9.49 2.27 -0.48
N GLY A 14 -9.10 3.48 -0.86
CA GLY A 14 -10.03 4.55 -1.25
C GLY A 14 -10.88 4.25 -2.50
N ALA A 15 -10.57 3.19 -3.25
CA ALA A 15 -11.35 2.72 -4.39
C ALA A 15 -12.33 1.59 -4.00
N GLY A 16 -12.41 1.22 -2.72
CA GLY A 16 -13.25 0.14 -2.21
C GLY A 16 -12.68 -1.25 -2.47
N ARG A 17 -11.40 -1.38 -2.85
CA ARG A 17 -10.75 -2.68 -3.02
C ARG A 17 -10.28 -3.18 -1.67
N VAL A 18 -10.56 -4.45 -1.39
CA VAL A 18 -10.16 -5.09 -0.14
C VAL A 18 -8.99 -6.04 -0.37
N GLY A 19 -8.03 -5.98 0.55
CA GLY A 19 -6.85 -6.83 0.54
C GLY A 19 -6.24 -6.98 1.94
N ILE A 20 -5.09 -7.63 2.00
CA ILE A 20 -4.28 -7.76 3.20
C ILE A 20 -3.13 -6.76 3.12
N LEU A 21 -2.92 -5.99 4.19
CA LEU A 21 -1.78 -5.08 4.27
C LEU A 21 -0.49 -5.90 4.38
N ARG A 22 0.41 -5.76 3.41
CA ARG A 22 1.67 -6.51 3.38
C ARG A 22 2.83 -5.74 3.98
N ASP A 23 2.90 -4.44 3.69
CA ASP A 23 3.95 -3.55 4.20
C ASP A 23 3.48 -2.08 4.15
N VAL A 24 4.14 -1.22 4.94
CA VAL A 24 3.99 0.23 4.92
C VAL A 24 5.37 0.87 4.98
N ILE A 25 5.81 1.47 3.88
CA ILE A 25 7.12 2.10 3.76
C ILE A 25 6.93 3.63 3.69
N PRO A 26 7.44 4.41 4.67
CA PRO A 26 7.17 5.84 4.78
C PRO A 26 7.86 6.67 3.68
N ASP A 27 8.95 6.17 3.11
CA ASP A 27 9.77 6.88 2.15
C ASP A 27 10.05 6.05 0.89
N TYR A 28 9.06 5.23 0.49
CA TYR A 28 9.18 4.37 -0.68
C TYR A 28 9.47 5.18 -1.95
N GLU A 29 10.47 4.72 -2.69
CA GLU A 29 10.83 5.24 -4.00
C GLU A 29 10.47 4.17 -5.05
N ASP A 30 9.59 4.52 -5.98
CA ASP A 30 9.13 3.58 -7.01
C ASP A 30 10.24 3.33 -8.05
N PRO A 31 10.81 2.11 -8.11
CA PRO A 31 11.87 1.79 -9.05
C PRO A 31 11.40 1.77 -10.50
N ALA A 32 10.08 1.65 -10.75
CA ALA A 32 9.51 1.74 -12.09
C ALA A 32 9.49 3.19 -12.62
N GLY A 33 9.58 4.19 -11.73
CA GLY A 33 9.70 5.60 -12.12
C GLY A 33 11.06 5.92 -12.75
N LEU A 34 11.09 6.94 -13.62
CA LEU A 34 12.35 7.42 -14.20
C LEU A 34 13.27 7.98 -13.10
N PRO A 35 14.60 7.73 -13.15
CA PRO A 35 15.52 8.12 -12.07
C PRO A 35 15.44 9.59 -11.63
N GLY A 36 15.16 10.53 -12.55
CA GLY A 36 15.00 11.96 -12.22
C GLY A 36 13.63 12.36 -11.67
N GLU A 37 12.64 11.47 -11.77
CA GLU A 37 11.25 11.72 -11.36
C GLU A 37 10.85 10.91 -10.13
N ARG A 38 11.70 9.97 -9.72
CA ARG A 38 11.54 9.19 -8.49
C ARG A 38 11.47 10.13 -7.29
N ARG A 39 10.40 9.99 -6.51
CA ARG A 39 10.18 10.73 -5.27
C ARG A 39 9.80 9.75 -4.19
N LYS A 40 10.41 9.94 -3.02
CA LYS A 40 10.05 9.23 -1.80
C LYS A 40 8.64 9.64 -1.37
N ARG A 41 7.79 8.65 -1.13
CA ARG A 41 6.42 8.87 -0.65
C ARG A 41 5.96 7.72 0.26
N PRO A 42 5.16 8.01 1.31
CA PRO A 42 4.54 6.97 2.10
C PRO A 42 3.69 6.07 1.20
N THR A 43 3.95 4.77 1.24
CA THR A 43 3.29 3.78 0.38
C THR A 43 2.92 2.55 1.19
N ALA A 44 1.67 2.12 1.05
CA ALA A 44 1.15 0.86 1.56
C ALA A 44 1.09 -0.17 0.41
N PHE A 45 1.49 -1.40 0.71
CA PHE A 45 1.51 -2.52 -0.21
C PHE A 45 0.36 -3.46 0.15
N LEU A 46 -0.58 -3.68 -0.77
CA LEU A 46 -1.77 -4.48 -0.51
C LEU A 46 -1.78 -5.71 -1.41
N TRP A 47 -2.04 -6.86 -0.79
CA TRP A 47 -2.22 -8.13 -1.48
C TRP A 47 -3.71 -8.50 -1.57
N PRO A 48 -4.22 -8.93 -2.73
CA PRO A 48 -5.62 -9.36 -2.84
C PRO A 48 -5.87 -10.67 -2.08
N GLU A 49 -7.00 -10.77 -1.36
CA GLU A 49 -7.35 -11.96 -0.57
C GLU A 49 -7.48 -13.23 -1.44
N GLY A 50 -7.95 -13.09 -2.68
CA GLY A 50 -8.12 -14.19 -3.64
C GLY A 50 -6.88 -14.52 -4.48
N GLY A 51 -5.73 -13.91 -4.19
CA GLY A 51 -4.57 -13.95 -5.07
C GLY A 51 -4.69 -12.99 -6.26
N GLY A 52 -3.57 -12.72 -6.92
CA GLY A 52 -3.49 -11.73 -7.99
C GLY A 52 -2.28 -10.81 -7.85
N ARG A 53 -2.39 -9.61 -8.41
CA ARG A 53 -1.30 -8.63 -8.42
C ARG A 53 -1.42 -7.70 -7.21
N GLU A 54 -0.33 -7.57 -6.46
CA GLU A 54 -0.16 -6.54 -5.44
C GLU A 54 -0.38 -5.15 -6.04
N TRP A 55 -0.94 -4.24 -5.25
CA TRP A 55 -1.05 -2.85 -5.64
C TRP A 55 -0.60 -1.90 -4.54
N LEU A 56 -0.18 -0.71 -4.98
CA LEU A 56 0.39 0.34 -4.14
C LEU A 56 -0.62 1.47 -3.98
N VAL A 57 -0.76 1.98 -2.77
CA VAL A 57 -1.62 3.14 -2.46
C VAL A 57 -1.00 4.00 -1.34
N PRO A 58 -1.40 5.27 -1.22
CA PRO A 58 -1.08 6.07 -0.04
C PRO A 58 -1.67 5.46 1.24
N PRO A 59 -0.90 5.27 2.33
CA PRO A 59 -1.39 4.70 3.60
C PRO A 59 -2.56 5.47 4.23
N GLU A 60 -2.68 6.76 3.93
CA GLU A 60 -3.79 7.61 4.37
C GLU A 60 -5.11 7.31 3.68
N SER A 61 -5.04 6.74 2.47
CA SER A 61 -6.21 6.30 1.69
C SER A 61 -6.64 4.87 2.03
N VAL A 62 -6.04 4.26 3.05
CA VAL A 62 -6.36 2.89 3.49
C VAL A 62 -7.05 2.92 4.85
N LYS A 63 -8.12 2.13 4.96
CA LYS A 63 -8.92 1.94 6.18
C LYS A 63 -8.81 0.50 6.65
N ARG A 64 -8.90 0.32 7.96
CA ARG A 64 -9.04 -1.01 8.58
C ARG A 64 -10.44 -1.53 8.25
N ALA A 65 -10.53 -2.76 7.77
CA ALA A 65 -11.79 -3.41 7.43
C ALA A 65 -12.41 -4.14 8.63
#